data_AF-A0A975NIX5-F1
#
_entry.id   AF-A0A975NIX5-F1
#
_cell.length_a   1.000
_cell.length_b   1.000
_cell.length_c   1.000
_cell.angle_alpha   90.00
_cell.angle_beta   90.00
_cell.angle_gamma   90.00
#
_symmetry.space_group_name_H-M   'P 1'
#
loop_
_entity.id
_entity.type
_entity.pdbx_description
1 polymer ?
#
loop_
_entity_poly.entity_id
_entity_poly.type
_entity_poly.pdbx_seq_one_letter_code
_entity_poly.pdbx_strand_id
1 'polypeptide(L)'
;MRANAIVSAALIASAALPAHAVPPEEAFKAGCGGCHSSDKNILREIPKGPDEVRRAWILEFTAGHPNEMDSVKPQIVEYLVKKSAAAKSWWQFW
;
A
#
# COMPACT_ATOMS: atom_id res chain seq x y z
N MET A 1 -53.65 -15.56 14.08
CA MET A 1 -52.86 -15.87 12.87
C MET A 1 -52.11 -14.60 12.49
N ARG A 2 -50.77 -14.55 12.66
CA ARG A 2 -49.95 -13.39 12.30
C ARG A 2 -48.91 -13.85 11.29
N ALA A 3 -49.04 -13.39 10.06
CA ALA A 3 -48.04 -13.53 9.02
C ALA A 3 -46.97 -12.46 9.25
N ASN A 4 -45.72 -12.88 9.45
CA ASN A 4 -44.58 -11.96 9.44
C ASN A 4 -43.66 -12.34 8.28
N ALA A 5 -43.38 -11.31 7.49
CA ALA A 5 -42.79 -11.34 6.17
C ALA A 5 -41.36 -11.92 6.17
N ILE A 6 -41.09 -12.71 5.13
CA ILE A 6 -39.76 -13.15 4.73
C ILE A 6 -39.03 -11.92 4.22
N VAL A 7 -38.05 -11.41 4.98
CA VAL A 7 -37.14 -10.36 4.51
C VAL A 7 -36.09 -11.05 3.64
N SER A 8 -36.29 -10.97 2.33
CA SER A 8 -35.28 -11.33 1.34
C SER A 8 -34.08 -10.41 1.49
N ALA A 9 -33.00 -10.91 2.09
CA ALA A 9 -31.70 -10.25 2.13
C ALA A 9 -31.10 -10.26 0.72
N ALA A 10 -31.36 -9.21 -0.05
CA ALA A 10 -30.66 -8.94 -1.29
C ALA A 10 -29.21 -8.53 -0.95
N LEU A 11 -28.27 -9.47 -1.06
CA LEU A 11 -26.85 -9.20 -1.11
C LEU A 11 -26.57 -8.41 -2.40
N ILE A 12 -26.48 -7.09 -2.28
CA ILE A 12 -25.90 -6.26 -3.32
C ILE A 12 -24.39 -6.52 -3.28
N ALA A 13 -23.94 -7.49 -4.09
CA ALA A 13 -22.55 -7.58 -4.48
C ALA A 13 -22.24 -6.35 -5.35
N SER A 14 -21.84 -5.25 -4.71
CA SER A 14 -21.22 -4.13 -5.41
C SER A 14 -19.92 -4.63 -6.03
N ALA A 15 -19.99 -5.05 -7.28
CA ALA A 15 -18.83 -5.19 -8.14
C ALA A 15 -18.20 -3.80 -8.29
N ALA A 16 -17.24 -3.49 -7.42
CA ALA A 16 -16.38 -2.34 -7.61
C ALA A 16 -15.67 -2.56 -8.95
N LEU A 17 -16.03 -1.73 -9.93
CA LEU A 17 -15.29 -1.61 -11.19
C LEU A 17 -13.80 -1.46 -10.83
N PRO A 18 -12.86 -2.09 -11.57
CA PRO A 18 -11.46 -1.82 -11.38
C PRO A 18 -11.23 -0.37 -11.85
N ALA A 19 -11.37 0.58 -10.94
CA ALA A 19 -10.77 1.89 -11.10
C ALA A 19 -9.32 1.61 -11.45
N HIS A 20 -8.89 2.02 -12.64
CA HIS A 20 -7.54 1.78 -13.18
C HIS A 20 -6.53 2.01 -12.06
N ALA A 21 -6.07 0.92 -11.44
CA ALA A 21 -5.26 1.02 -10.24
C ALA A 21 -3.90 1.53 -10.72
N VAL A 22 -3.55 2.75 -10.31
CA VAL A 22 -2.23 3.32 -10.60
C VAL A 22 -1.18 2.29 -10.16
N PRO A 23 -0.31 1.81 -11.07
CA PRO A 23 0.74 0.87 -10.71
C PRO A 23 1.55 1.40 -9.52
N PRO A 24 1.94 0.56 -8.53
CA PRO A 24 2.61 1.03 -7.32
C PRO A 24 3.90 1.83 -7.58
N GLU A 25 4.63 1.54 -8.66
CA GLU A 25 5.80 2.33 -9.06
C GLU A 25 5.42 3.72 -9.59
N GLU A 26 4.33 3.84 -10.33
CA GLU A 26 3.81 5.12 -10.81
C GLU A 26 3.23 5.93 -9.66
N ALA A 27 2.59 5.28 -8.69
CA ALA A 27 2.15 5.92 -7.45
C ALA A 27 3.33 6.50 -6.66
N PHE A 28 4.44 5.77 -6.55
CA PHE A 28 5.66 6.29 -5.94
C PHE A 28 6.21 7.51 -6.68
N LYS A 29 6.31 7.45 -8.02
CA LYS A 29 6.77 8.60 -8.82
C LYS A 29 5.83 9.81 -8.67
N ALA A 30 4.52 9.59 -8.65
CA ALA A 30 3.52 10.65 -8.56
C ALA A 30 3.46 11.30 -7.16
N GLY A 31 3.66 10.53 -6.09
CA GLY A 31 3.57 11.06 -4.71
C GLY A 31 4.90 11.51 -4.11
N CYS A 32 6.02 10.91 -4.54
CA CYS A 32 7.33 11.14 -3.95
C CYS A 32 8.36 11.73 -4.94
N GLY A 33 8.08 11.73 -6.25
CA GLY A 33 9.06 12.02 -7.30
C GLY A 33 9.53 13.47 -7.39
N GLY A 34 8.73 14.45 -6.94
CA GLY A 34 9.18 15.85 -6.92
C GLY A 34 10.23 16.14 -5.84
N CYS A 35 10.27 15.36 -4.77
CA CYS A 35 11.28 15.47 -3.71
C CYS A 35 12.39 14.40 -3.79
N HIS A 36 12.07 13.22 -4.32
CA HIS A 36 12.98 12.07 -4.36
C HIS A 36 13.29 11.65 -5.79
N SER A 37 14.58 11.68 -6.15
CA SER A 37 15.05 11.16 -7.44
C SER A 37 15.07 9.63 -7.51
N SER A 38 15.04 8.94 -6.37
CA SER A 38 14.94 7.47 -6.27
C SER A 38 14.45 7.04 -4.90
N ASP A 39 14.04 5.78 -4.79
CA ASP A 39 13.60 5.16 -3.54
C ASP A 39 14.73 4.52 -2.71
N LYS A 40 15.96 4.49 -3.23
CA LYS A 40 17.09 3.78 -2.60
C LYS A 40 17.34 4.22 -1.15
N ASN A 41 17.27 5.51 -0.88
CA ASN A 41 17.50 6.04 0.46
C ASN A 41 16.35 5.68 1.40
N ILE A 42 15.10 5.74 0.92
CA ILE A 42 13.91 5.36 1.70
C ILE A 42 13.99 3.88 2.08
N LEU A 43 14.35 3.02 1.12
CA LEU A 43 14.47 1.57 1.33
C LEU A 43 15.54 1.19 2.36
N ARG A 44 16.57 2.03 2.57
CA ARG A 44 17.61 1.81 3.57
C ARG A 44 17.15 2.11 5.00
N GLU A 45 16.21 3.03 5.16
CA GLU A 45 15.67 3.43 6.46
C GLU A 45 14.56 2.49 6.95
N ILE A 46 13.88 1.79 6.03
CA ILE A 46 12.82 0.84 6.39
C ILE A 46 13.41 -0.30 7.24
N PRO A 47 12.85 -0.59 8.42
CA PRO A 47 13.37 -1.62 9.30
C PRO A 47 13.31 -3.00 8.65
N LYS A 48 14.32 -3.81 8.94
CA LYS A 48 14.31 -5.24 8.61
C LYS A 48 13.37 -5.96 9.58
N GLY A 49 12.44 -6.75 9.06
CA GLY A 49 11.57 -7.59 9.89
C GLY A 49 10.59 -8.43 9.08
N PRO A 50 9.47 -8.86 9.67
CA PRO A 50 8.25 -9.25 8.97
C PRO A 50 7.62 -8.05 8.23
N ASP A 51 6.67 -8.33 7.35
CA ASP A 51 6.01 -7.28 6.57
C ASP A 51 5.09 -6.40 7.43
N GLU A 52 4.55 -6.91 8.54
CA GLU A 52 3.78 -6.08 9.47
C GLU A 52 4.65 -4.99 10.09
N VAL A 53 5.90 -5.31 10.48
CA VAL A 53 6.84 -4.34 11.07
C VAL A 53 7.21 -3.26 10.05
N ARG A 54 7.50 -3.65 8.80
CA ARG A 54 7.76 -2.69 7.71
C ARG A 54 6.58 -1.77 7.50
N ARG A 55 5.38 -2.35 7.36
CA ARG A 55 4.15 -1.61 7.08
C ARG A 55 3.84 -0.63 8.19
N ALA A 56 3.94 -1.04 9.45
CA ALA A 56 3.70 -0.16 10.59
C ALA A 56 4.65 1.05 10.56
N TRP A 57 5.94 0.82 10.37
CA TRP A 57 6.93 1.89 10.28
C TRP A 57 6.67 2.83 9.08
N ILE A 58 6.36 2.29 7.90
CA ILE A 58 6.09 3.09 6.70
C ILE A 58 4.84 3.97 6.91
N LEU A 59 3.77 3.41 7.51
CA LEU A 59 2.56 4.17 7.81
C LEU A 59 2.82 5.31 8.80
N GLU A 60 3.58 5.04 9.85
CA GLU A 60 3.96 6.07 10.84
C GLU A 60 4.83 7.16 10.21
N PHE A 61 5.85 6.77 9.43
CA PHE A 61 6.71 7.71 8.72
C PHE A 61 5.91 8.60 7.76
N THR A 62 5.03 8.00 6.95
CA THR A 62 4.23 8.73 5.95
C THR A 62 3.11 9.59 6.55
N ALA A 63 2.71 9.36 7.80
CA ALA A 63 1.75 10.21 8.48
C ALA A 63 2.29 11.63 8.76
N GLY A 64 3.60 11.74 9.04
CA GLY A 64 4.29 13.01 9.27
C GLY A 64 5.08 13.54 8.07
N HIS A 65 5.09 12.82 6.95
CA HIS A 65 5.90 13.16 5.79
C HIS A 65 5.04 13.73 4.65
N PRO A 66 5.42 14.88 4.06
CA PRO A 66 4.70 15.45 2.91
C PRO A 66 4.62 14.45 1.74
N ASN A 67 3.48 14.47 1.06
CA ASN A 67 3.24 13.70 -0.16
C ASN A 67 2.51 14.62 -1.14
N GLU A 68 2.92 14.59 -2.41
CA GLU A 68 2.33 15.42 -3.47
C GLU A 68 0.94 14.91 -3.88
N MET A 69 0.65 13.63 -3.62
CA MET A 69 -0.60 12.99 -4.00
C MET A 69 -1.07 12.01 -2.92
N ASP A 70 -1.93 12.51 -2.04
CA ASP A 70 -2.48 11.73 -0.92
C ASP A 70 -3.33 10.54 -1.35
N SER A 71 -4.00 10.63 -2.50
CA SER A 71 -4.87 9.56 -3.02
C SER A 71 -4.12 8.28 -3.38
N VAL A 72 -2.80 8.35 -3.61
CA VAL A 72 -1.97 7.18 -3.97
C VAL A 72 -1.12 6.65 -2.81
N LYS A 73 -1.31 7.19 -1.59
CA LYS A 73 -0.62 6.73 -0.37
C LYS A 73 -0.70 5.21 -0.16
N PRO A 74 -1.87 4.54 -0.31
CA PRO A 74 -1.94 3.09 -0.12
C PRO A 74 -1.01 2.30 -1.05
N GLN A 75 -0.91 2.70 -2.31
CA GLN A 75 -0.06 2.08 -3.34
C GLN A 75 1.42 2.33 -3.06
N ILE A 76 1.78 3.52 -2.54
CA ILE A 76 3.15 3.83 -2.09
C ILE A 76 3.56 2.92 -0.94
N VAL A 77 2.68 2.71 0.05
CA VAL A 77 2.94 1.80 1.17
C VAL A 77 3.17 0.38 0.66
N GLU A 78 2.32 -0.11 -0.24
CA GLU A 78 2.47 -1.43 -0.85
C GLU A 78 3.79 -1.57 -1.62
N TYR A 79 4.14 -0.56 -2.43
CA TYR A 79 5.40 -0.51 -3.17
C TYR A 79 6.62 -0.65 -2.25
N LEU A 80 6.67 0.15 -1.19
CA LEU A 80 7.78 0.18 -0.25
C LEU A 80 7.88 -1.10 0.57
N VAL A 81 6.77 -1.69 1.02
CA VAL A 81 6.76 -2.99 1.71
C VAL A 81 7.33 -4.08 0.79
N LYS A 82 6.81 -4.20 -0.44
CA LYS A 82 7.24 -5.23 -1.39
C LYS A 82 8.72 -5.12 -1.72
N LYS A 83 9.20 -3.90 -2.01
CA LYS A 83 10.58 -3.69 -2.45
C LYS A 83 11.58 -3.84 -1.31
N SER A 84 11.24 -3.41 -0.10
CA SER A 84 12.08 -3.63 1.10
C SER A 84 12.08 -5.09 1.57
N ALA A 85 11.04 -5.88 1.26
CA ALA A 85 11.05 -7.33 1.46
C ALA A 85 11.94 -8.05 0.44
N ALA A 86 11.92 -7.62 -0.83
CA ALA A 86 12.73 -8.19 -1.91
C ALA A 86 14.25 -7.98 -1.71
N ALA A 87 14.67 -6.94 -0.97
CA ALA A 87 16.06 -6.73 -0.61
C ALA A 87 16.69 -7.88 0.22
N LYS A 88 15.88 -8.82 0.73
CA LYS A 88 16.34 -10.05 1.39
C LYS A 88 16.86 -11.12 0.42
N SER A 89 16.53 -11.07 -0.88
CA SER A 89 16.55 -12.28 -1.71
C SER A 89 17.88 -12.65 -2.36
N TRP A 90 18.95 -11.85 -2.23
CA TRP A 90 20.21 -12.10 -2.98
C TRP A 90 21.35 -12.70 -2.16
N TRP A 91 21.25 -12.73 -0.82
CA TRP A 91 22.33 -13.21 0.07
C TRP A 91 21.95 -14.42 0.94
N GLN A 92 20.71 -14.90 0.85
CA GLN A 92 20.22 -16.01 1.70
C GLN A 92 20.29 -17.40 1.01
N PHE A 93 20.97 -17.50 -0.14
CA PHE A 93 21.13 -18.73 -0.91
C PHE A 93 22.59 -19.07 -1.26
N TRP A 94 23.57 -18.38 -0.65
CA TRP A 94 25.00 -18.65 -0.81
C TRP A 94 25.68 -18.78 0.55
#